data_AF-A0A5F2I998-F1
#
_entry.id   AF-A0A5F2I998-F1
#
_cell.length_a   1.000
_cell.length_b   1.000
_cell.length_c   1.000
_cell.angle_alpha   90.00
_cell.angle_beta   90.00
_cell.angle_gamma   90.00
#
_symmetry.space_group_name_H-M   'P 1'
#
loop_
_entity.id
_entity.type
_entity.pdbx_description
1 polymer ?
#
loop_
_entity_poly.entity_id
_entity_poly.type
_entity_poly.pdbx_seq_one_letter_code
_entity_poly.pdbx_strand_id
1 'polypeptide(L)' 'DAYNFGRRLKTLTGLTPYEYICKCWTKDPERFRLDPIHQMPGLNS' A
#
# COMPACT_ATOMS: atom_id res chain seq x y z
N ASP A 1 -4.98 24.33 -0.53
CA ASP A 1 -4.66 23.59 0.73
C ASP A 1 -5.03 22.09 0.65
N ALA A 2 -4.25 21.25 -0.05
CA ALA A 2 -4.65 19.84 -0.29
C ALA A 2 -3.63 18.77 0.15
N TYR A 3 -2.42 19.15 0.60
CA TYR A 3 -1.30 18.21 0.78
C TYR A 3 -0.92 17.90 2.23
N ASN A 4 -1.76 18.25 3.22
CA ASN A 4 -1.39 18.16 4.63
C ASN A 4 -2.34 17.32 5.50
N PHE A 5 -2.99 16.31 4.93
CA PHE A 5 -3.65 15.25 5.71
C PHE A 5 -2.63 14.20 6.22
N GLY A 6 -1.42 14.63 6.58
CA GLY A 6 -0.33 13.80 7.08
C GLY A 6 -0.62 13.30 8.49
N ARG A 7 -1.53 12.34 8.61
CA ARG A 7 -1.67 11.53 9.82
C ARG A 7 -0.33 10.84 10.03
N ARG A 8 0.30 11.09 11.19
CA ARG A 8 1.58 10.48 11.56
C ARG A 8 1.51 8.98 11.28
N LEU A 9 2.26 8.52 10.27
CA LEU A 9 2.43 7.10 9.97
C LEU A 9 2.89 6.46 11.28
N LYS A 10 2.11 5.50 11.80
CA LYS A 10 2.57 4.71 12.94
C LYS A 10 3.93 4.17 12.54
N THR A 11 4.95 4.40 13.36
CA THR A 11 6.24 3.73 13.21
C THR A 11 5.93 2.26 13.02
N LEU A 12 6.51 1.64 12.00
CA LEU A 12 6.26 0.26 11.60
C LEU A 12 6.78 -0.70 12.68
N THR A 13 6.35 -0.59 13.94
CA THR A 13 6.82 -1.38 15.08
C THR A 13 8.34 -1.52 15.21
N GLY A 14 9.13 -0.55 14.72
CA GLY A 14 10.59 -0.64 14.69
C GLY A 14 11.17 -1.39 13.48
N LEU A 15 10.35 -1.79 12.51
CA LEU A 15 10.75 -2.37 11.25
C LEU A 15 11.12 -1.29 10.24
N THR A 16 12.14 -1.58 9.46
CA THR A 16 12.40 -0.84 8.22
C THR A 16 11.22 -1.03 7.25
N PRO A 17 11.01 -0.09 6.31
CA PRO A 17 9.99 -0.24 5.27
C PRO A 17 10.08 -1.58 4.52
N TYR A 18 11.31 -2.03 4.23
CA TYR A 18 11.56 -3.31 3.56
C TYR A 18 11.05 -4.50 4.38
N GLU A 19 11.43 -4.58 5.66
CA GLU A 19 11.02 -5.68 6.54
C GLU A 19 9.52 -5.73 6.74
N TYR A 20 8.87 -4.57 6.84
CA TYR A 20 7.41 -4.51 6.93
C TYR A 20 6.74 -5.07 5.67
N ILE A 21 7.22 -4.70 4.48
CA ILE A 21 6.69 -5.20 3.21
C ILE A 21 6.88 -6.72 3.13
N CYS A 22 8.09 -7.24 3.41
CA CYS A 22 8.36 -8.67 3.40
C CYS A 22 7.46 -9.43 4.36
N LYS A 23 7.23 -8.91 5.58
CA LYS A 23 6.36 -9.51 6.59
C LYS A 23 4.88 -9.48 6.18
N CYS A 24 4.43 -8.40 5.55
CA CYS A 24 3.07 -8.31 5.02
C CYS A 24 2.87 -9.26 3.84
N TRP A 25 3.88 -9.43 2.98
CA TRP A 25 3.81 -10.32 1.82
C TRP A 25 3.73 -11.80 2.22
N THR A 26 4.45 -12.22 3.26
CA THR A 26 4.36 -13.59 3.78
C THR A 26 3.07 -13.87 4.55
N LYS A 27 2.54 -12.87 5.26
CA LYS A 27 1.33 -13.03 6.07
C LYS A 27 0.05 -12.97 5.23
N ASP A 28 -0.03 -12.02 4.32
CA ASP A 28 -1.25 -11.69 3.56
C ASP A 28 -0.91 -11.45 2.07
N PRO A 29 -0.44 -12.47 1.33
CA PRO A 29 -0.01 -12.32 -0.06
C PRO A 29 -1.14 -11.83 -0.98
N GLU A 30 -2.39 -12.19 -0.68
CA GLU A 30 -3.59 -11.75 -1.42
C GLU A 30 -3.77 -10.22 -1.41
N ARG A 31 -3.28 -9.50 -0.39
CA ARG A 31 -3.33 -8.02 -0.38
C ARG A 31 -2.42 -7.37 -1.42
N PHE A 32 -1.41 -8.09 -1.88
CA PHE A 32 -0.46 -7.64 -2.90
C PHE A 32 -0.73 -8.28 -4.26
N ARG A 33 -1.73 -9.15 -4.39
CA ARG A 33 -2.25 -9.52 -5.70
C ARG A 33 -2.93 -8.28 -6.28
N LEU A 34 -2.35 -7.77 -7.37
CA LEU A 34 -3.02 -6.81 -8.24
C LEU A 34 -4.30 -7.48 -8.71
N ASP A 35 -5.44 -7.05 -8.18
CA ASP A 35 -6.72 -7.42 -8.74
C ASP A 35 -6.85 -6.63 -10.06
N PRO A 36 -6.77 -7.29 -11.23
CA PRO A 36 -6.68 -6.61 -12.53
C PRO A 36 -7.88 -5.70 -12.82
N ILE A 37 -8.99 -5.89 -12.08
CA ILE A 37 -10.22 -5.12 -12.21
C ILE A 37 -10.02 -3.66 -11.75
N HIS A 38 -9.14 -3.41 -10.78
CA HIS A 38 -8.93 -2.07 -10.21
C HIS A 38 -7.98 -1.17 -11.02
N GLN A 39 -7.33 -1.70 -12.06
CA GLN A 39 -6.37 -0.98 -12.89
C GLN A 39 -6.81 -0.85 -14.35
N MET A 40 -8.11 -0.90 -14.62
CA MET A 40 -8.65 -0.43 -15.89
C MET A 40 -9.05 1.05 -15.73
N PRO A 41 -8.13 2.04 -15.85
CA PRO A 41 -8.57 3.38 -16.15
C PRO A 41 -9.31 3.25 -17.48
N GLY A 42 -10.63 3.43 -17.45
CA GLY A 42 -11.44 3.44 -18.65
C GLY A 42 -10.87 4.44 -19.66
N LEU A 43 -11.26 4.30 -20.92
CA LEU A 43 -10.87 5.25 -21.95
C LEU A 43 -11.31 6.65 -21.52
N ASN A 44 -10.36 7.54 -21.28
CA ASN A 44 -10.63 8.95 -21.05
C ASN A 44 -11.05 9.57 -22.39
N SER A 45 -12.35 9.54 -22.68
CA SER A 45 -12.96 10.31 -23.76
C SER A 45 -13.21 11.75 -23.34
#